data_AF-A0A1I6SEH1-F1
#
_entry.id   AF-A0A1I6SEH1-F1
#
_cell.length_a   1.000
_cell.length_b   1.000
_cell.length_c   1.000
_cell.angle_alpha   90.00
_cell.angle_beta   90.00
_cell.angle_gamma   90.00
#
_symmetry.space_group_name_H-M   'P 1'
#
loop_
_entity.id
_entity.type
_entity.pdbx_description
1 polymer ?
#
loop_
_entity_poly.entity_id
_entity_poly.type
_entity_poly.pdbx_seq_one_letter_code
_entity_poly.pdbx_strand_id
1 'polypeptide(L)' 'MSDNERPEIDLSRDPNPGVPNHARPEGAGVDPLIDLSRDPNPGVPNHAKPDDED' A
#
# COMPACT_ATOMS: atom_id res chain seq x y z
N MET A 1 27.20 -20.58 -4.20
CA MET A 1 26.16 -19.54 -4.37
C MET A 1 24.99 -20.04 -3.56
N SER A 2 24.58 -19.33 -2.51
CA SER A 2 23.49 -19.82 -1.66
C SER A 2 22.18 -19.52 -2.39
N ASP A 3 21.44 -20.56 -2.73
CA ASP A 3 20.11 -20.48 -3.31
C ASP A 3 19.19 -19.74 -2.33
N ASN A 4 18.92 -18.47 -2.61
CA ASN A 4 17.99 -17.65 -1.85
C ASN A 4 16.57 -17.93 -2.36
N GLU A 5 16.14 -19.19 -2.24
CA GLU A 5 14.78 -19.61 -2.56
C GLU A 5 13.86 -19.09 -1.46
N ARG A 6 13.23 -17.93 -1.73
CA ARG A 6 12.11 -17.48 -0.90
C ARG A 6 11.00 -18.51 -1.02
N PRO A 7 10.48 -19.05 0.09
CA PRO A 7 9.38 -20.01 0.03
C PRO A 7 8.18 -19.39 -0.69
N GLU A 8 7.53 -20.18 -1.54
CA GLU A 8 6.31 -19.79 -2.22
C GLU A 8 5.22 -19.49 -1.18
N ILE A 9 4.57 -18.34 -1.29
CA ILE A 9 3.55 -17.90 -0.34
C ILE A 9 2.24 -18.62 -0.70
N ASP A 10 1.77 -19.51 0.19
CA ASP A 10 0.47 -20.16 0.07
C ASP A 10 -0.66 -19.18 0.41
N LEU A 11 -1.19 -18.52 -0.61
CA LEU A 11 -2.29 -17.55 -0.49
C LEU A 11 -3.64 -18.20 -0.13
N SER A 12 -3.79 -19.53 -0.24
CA SER A 12 -5.06 -20.20 0.03
C SER A 12 -5.44 -20.18 1.52
N ARG A 13 -4.45 -19.96 2.40
CA ARG A 13 -4.60 -19.87 3.85
C ARG A 13 -4.70 -18.43 4.36
N ASP A 14 -4.58 -17.45 3.48
CA ASP A 14 -4.71 -16.05 3.84
C ASP A 14 -6.18 -15.75 4.17
N PRO A 15 -6.51 -15.27 5.39
CA PRO A 15 -7.87 -14.84 5.69
C PRO A 15 -8.32 -13.63 4.87
N ASN A 16 -7.38 -12.85 4.30
CA ASN A 16 -7.65 -11.67 3.49
C ASN A 16 -6.87 -11.70 2.15
N PRO A 17 -7.13 -12.68 1.26
CA PRO A 17 -6.36 -12.85 0.04
C PRO A 17 -6.41 -11.59 -0.83
N GLY A 18 -5.24 -11.10 -1.24
CA GLY A 18 -5.13 -9.92 -2.09
C GLY A 18 -5.24 -8.59 -1.35
N VAL A 19 -5.41 -8.59 -0.02
CA VAL A 19 -5.40 -7.37 0.80
C VAL A 19 -4.06 -7.27 1.54
N PRO A 20 -3.26 -6.22 1.31
CA PRO A 20 -2.05 -6.00 2.09
C PRO A 20 -2.38 -5.87 3.58
N ASN A 21 -1.60 -6.50 4.47
CA ASN A 21 -1.79 -6.40 5.93
C ASN A 21 -1.70 -4.96 6.49
N HIS A 22 -1.12 -4.05 5.71
CA HIS A 22 -1.00 -2.62 6.04
C HIS A 22 -2.07 -1.75 5.37
N ALA A 23 -2.95 -2.33 4.55
CA ALA A 23 -4.06 -1.61 3.96
C ALA A 23 -5.07 -1.25 5.06
N ARG A 24 -5.54 -0.01 5.04
CA ARG A 24 -6.65 0.41 5.91
C ARG A 24 -7.96 -0.09 5.30
N PRO A 25 -8.98 -0.41 6.12
CA PRO A 25 -10.30 -0.78 5.62
C PRO A 25 -10.89 0.28 4.70
N GLU A 26 -11.71 -0.14 3.74
CA GLU A 26 -12.44 0.80 2.89
C GLU A 26 -13.33 1.74 3.73
N GLY A 27 -13.30 3.03 3.39
CA GLY A 27 -14.03 4.06 4.13
C GLY A 27 -13.40 4.46 5.48
N ALA A 28 -12.25 3.90 5.87
CA ALA A 28 -11.52 4.38 7.03
C ALA A 28 -11.11 5.85 6.84
N GLY A 29 -11.53 6.71 7.79
CA GLY A 29 -11.15 8.12 7.79
C GLY A 29 -9.64 8.33 7.89
N VAL A 30 -9.15 9.51 7.51
CA VAL A 30 -7.73 9.88 7.63
C VAL A 30 -7.25 9.68 9.06
N ASP A 31 -6.06 9.11 9.23
CA ASP A 31 -5.47 8.93 10.56
C ASP A 31 -5.25 10.29 11.22
N PRO A 32 -5.60 10.49 12.50
CA PRO A 32 -5.49 11.79 13.16
C PRO A 32 -4.06 12.35 13.19
N LEU A 33 -3.03 11.50 13.04
CA LEU A 33 -1.64 11.93 12.98
C LEU A 33 -1.22 12.46 11.60
N ILE A 34 -2.04 12.25 10.57
CA ILE A 34 -1.77 12.75 9.22
C ILE A 34 -2.24 14.20 9.14
N ASP A 35 -1.29 15.12 8.98
CA ASP A 35 -1.55 16.52 8.75
C ASP A 35 -1.47 16.86 7.26
N LEU A 36 -2.61 16.74 6.59
CA LEU A 36 -2.74 17.03 5.16
C LEU A 36 -2.58 18.52 4.82
N SER A 37 -2.66 19.43 5.80
CA SER A 37 -2.54 20.87 5.53
C SER A 37 -1.11 21.29 5.18
N ARG A 38 -0.12 20.48 5.54
CA ARG A 38 1.30 20.70 5.24
C ARG A 38 1.80 19.84 4.08
N ASP A 39 0.99 18.94 3.57
CA ASP A 39 1.36 18.11 2.43
C ASP A 39 1.39 19.00 1.16
N PRO A 40 2.55 19.12 0.47
CA PRO A 40 2.62 19.87 -0.78
C PRO A 40 1.78 19.25 -1.89
N ASN A 41 1.49 17.94 -1.82
CA ASN A 41 0.76 17.19 -2.83
C ASN A 41 -0.48 16.51 -2.20
N PRO A 42 -1.42 17.27 -1.63
CA PRO A 42 -2.54 16.69 -0.90
C PRO A 42 -3.41 15.86 -1.84
N GLY A 43 -3.70 14.61 -1.45
CA GLY A 43 -4.49 13.68 -2.24
C GLY A 43 -3.72 12.95 -3.34
N VAL A 44 -2.42 13.22 -3.51
CA VAL A 44 -1.55 12.48 -4.44
C VAL A 44 -0.80 11.40 -3.66
N PRO A 45 -1.02 10.10 -3.96
CA PRO A 45 -0.26 9.05 -3.31
C PRO A 45 1.23 9.17 -3.66
N ASN A 46 2.12 9.11 -2.66
CA ASN A 46 3.59 9.14 -2.85
C ASN A 46 4.15 7.97 -3.67
N HIS A 47 3.30 6.98 -3.99
CA HIS A 47 3.62 5.82 -4.82
C HIS A 47 2.81 5.78 -6.12
N ALA A 48 2.02 6.82 -6.41
CA ALA A 48 1.45 6.96 -7.74
C ALA A 48 2.61 7.02 -8.72
N LYS A 49 2.53 6.22 -9.78
CA LYS A 49 3.37 6.49 -10.95
C LYS A 49 3.01 7.89 -11.43
N PRO A 50 3.97 8.69 -11.91
CA PRO A 50 3.61 9.90 -12.62
C PRO A 50 2.61 9.52 -13.71
N ASP A 51 1.54 10.30 -13.86
CA ASP A 51 0.67 10.15 -15.01
C ASP A 51 1.55 10.38 -16.25
N ASP A 52 1.42 9.50 -17.25
CA ASP A 52 2.06 9.70 -18.54
C ASP A 52 1.43 10.96 -19.16
N GLU A 53 2.07 12.11 -18.95
CA GLU A 53 1.70 13.37 -19.62
C GLU A 53 2.14 13.29 -21.09
N ASP A 54 1.18 13.18 -22.01
CA ASP A 54 1.36 13.40 -23.47
C ASP A 54 1.49 14.90 -23.81
#